data_AF-A0A2B8BMH6-F1
#
_entry.id   AF-A0A2B8BMH6-F1
#
_cell.length_a   1.000
_cell.length_b   1.000
_cell.length_c   1.000
_cell.angle_alpha   90.00
_cell.angle_beta   90.00
_cell.angle_gamma   90.00
#
_symmetry.space_group_name_H-M   'P 1'
#
loop_
_entity.id
_entity.type
_entity.pdbx_description
1 polymer ?
#
loop_
_entity_poly.entity_id
_entity_poly.type
_entity_poly.pdbx_seq_one_letter_code
_entity_poly.pdbx_strand_id
1 'polypeptide(L)'
;MRTPSQAPSRPSSRSGLSPRVLIAGALSLAIGLALTGAAKAGPTLDAIKARGSIKVGVGTQPGFFSPDSNGRWQGFFVDFGRALSIAVFNNPDKVQFVASSPQQRLPSLQSGEFDILLSGVTQTFTRATKLGFHFGPVVFYDGQGLLVPKKLGVTKGKDLNGATVCVQTGTTGELNITDFFRQNKITFKPVVIEETAENQKAFASGRCDVLTQDSSDLAITRTQLPKPDDYVLLPERISKEPLAPAIRYGDDQWLEIVNWAVYATIQAEELGITQANIDSFLTSADPTIRRFLGVDPSLGEAAKLDPKFAYTIVKTVGNYGEIFDRNVGPATKVGLDRGFNKLWTQGGLLYAPPFR
;
A
#
# COMPACT_ATOMS: atom_id res chain seq x y z
N MET A 1 12.20 56.90 -54.09
CA MET A 1 12.27 58.30 -53.59
C MET A 1 13.32 58.38 -52.48
N ARG A 2 14.08 59.49 -52.42
CA ARG A 2 14.90 59.99 -51.29
C ARG A 2 15.92 59.06 -50.59
N THR A 3 17.14 59.03 -51.15
CA THR A 3 18.45 59.50 -50.60
C THR A 3 18.93 59.23 -49.15
N PRO A 4 20.27 59.23 -48.90
CA PRO A 4 20.93 58.52 -47.78
C PRO A 4 21.68 59.43 -46.76
N SER A 5 22.41 58.84 -45.80
CA SER A 5 23.51 59.48 -45.03
C SER A 5 24.50 58.41 -44.49
N GLN A 6 25.70 58.26 -45.06
CA GLN A 6 27.02 58.76 -44.63
C GLN A 6 27.86 57.80 -43.74
N ALA A 7 29.16 57.73 -44.04
CA ALA A 7 30.21 56.95 -43.38
C ALA A 7 31.09 57.88 -42.48
N PRO A 8 32.27 57.51 -41.89
CA PRO A 8 33.36 56.61 -42.34
C PRO A 8 33.56 55.42 -41.35
N SER A 9 34.69 54.72 -41.11
CA SER A 9 36.11 54.90 -41.48
C SER A 9 36.94 53.57 -41.55
N ARG A 10 38.13 53.53 -40.92
CA ARG A 10 39.24 52.54 -40.88
C ARG A 10 40.04 52.81 -39.57
N PRO A 11 40.93 51.93 -39.02
CA PRO A 11 41.85 51.06 -39.76
C PRO A 11 42.22 49.68 -39.13
N SER A 12 43.24 49.06 -39.75
CA SER A 12 43.80 47.72 -39.56
C SER A 12 44.84 47.56 -38.43
N SER A 13 44.92 46.33 -37.89
CA SER A 13 46.13 45.70 -37.31
C SER A 13 45.91 44.18 -37.35
N ARG A 14 46.66 43.33 -38.07
CA ARG A 14 48.09 42.93 -38.02
C ARG A 14 48.52 42.15 -36.77
N SER A 15 48.37 40.82 -36.83
CA SER A 15 49.37 39.78 -36.49
C SER A 15 48.69 38.40 -36.56
N GLY A 16 49.31 37.30 -36.97
CA GLY A 16 50.73 37.07 -37.21
C GLY A 16 51.19 35.83 -36.43
N LEU A 17 50.73 34.64 -36.84
CA LEU A 17 51.17 33.38 -36.23
C LEU A 17 52.68 33.18 -36.44
N SER A 18 53.40 32.78 -35.39
CA SER A 18 54.57 31.91 -35.50
C SER A 18 54.67 30.99 -34.27
N PRO A 19 55.31 29.80 -34.38
CA PRO A 19 55.07 28.70 -33.43
C PRO A 19 56.32 28.21 -32.68
N ARG A 20 56.09 27.33 -31.68
CA ARG A 20 57.06 26.56 -30.85
C ARG A 20 57.73 27.45 -29.79
N VAL A 21 57.95 26.99 -28.55
CA VAL A 21 58.71 25.81 -28.06
C VAL A 21 58.12 25.41 -26.68
N LEU A 22 57.54 24.21 -26.44
CA LEU A 22 58.20 22.95 -25.95
C LEU A 22 59.18 23.20 -24.77
N ILE A 23 59.13 22.63 -23.55
CA ILE A 23 58.54 21.43 -22.93
C ILE A 23 58.54 21.65 -21.40
N ALA A 24 57.53 21.12 -20.69
CA ALA A 24 57.54 20.60 -19.29
C ALA A 24 56.13 20.79 -18.67
N GLY A 25 55.52 19.82 -17.98
CA GLY A 25 55.88 18.42 -17.72
C GLY A 25 54.61 17.60 -17.46
N ALA A 26 54.72 16.28 -17.42
CA ALA A 26 53.55 15.40 -17.35
C ALA A 26 52.82 15.48 -16.00
N LEU A 27 51.51 15.73 -16.05
CA LEU A 27 50.56 15.16 -15.08
C LEU A 27 49.20 14.97 -15.77
N SER A 28 48.99 13.79 -16.34
CA SER A 28 47.71 13.38 -16.90
C SER A 28 47.23 12.12 -16.18
N LEU A 29 45.92 12.06 -15.94
CA LEU A 29 45.12 10.94 -15.44
C LEU A 29 44.98 10.80 -13.90
N ALA A 30 43.75 10.54 -13.47
CA ALA A 30 43.19 10.62 -12.09
C ALA A 30 43.25 12.05 -11.49
N ILE A 31 42.16 12.65 -11.01
CA ILE A 31 41.01 12.07 -10.30
C ILE A 31 39.68 12.47 -11.00
N GLY A 32 38.98 11.48 -11.54
CA GLY A 32 37.64 11.62 -12.11
C GLY A 32 36.69 10.55 -11.57
N LEU A 33 36.64 10.39 -10.24
CA LEU A 33 35.84 9.35 -9.56
C LEU A 33 35.62 9.69 -8.07
N ALA A 34 35.02 10.86 -7.80
CA ALA A 34 34.63 11.28 -6.44
C ALA A 34 33.36 12.16 -6.41
N LEU A 35 32.43 11.92 -7.34
CA LEU A 35 31.04 12.36 -7.21
C LEU A 35 30.13 11.13 -7.08
N THR A 36 30.43 10.30 -6.07
CA THR A 36 29.37 9.54 -5.40
C THR A 36 28.41 10.55 -4.81
N GLY A 37 27.39 10.95 -5.57
CA GLY A 37 26.28 11.70 -5.04
C GLY A 37 25.73 10.91 -3.87
N ALA A 38 25.96 11.40 -2.65
CA ALA A 38 25.32 10.85 -1.47
C ALA A 38 23.83 11.00 -1.72
N ALA A 39 23.17 9.91 -2.10
CA ALA A 39 21.74 9.90 -2.28
C ALA A 39 21.15 10.22 -0.91
N LYS A 40 20.77 11.49 -0.74
CA LYS A 40 20.00 11.94 0.40
C LYS A 40 18.78 11.05 0.45
N ALA A 41 18.48 10.54 1.63
CA ALA A 41 17.26 9.77 1.76
C ALA A 41 16.06 10.68 1.47
N GLY A 42 14.94 10.08 1.07
CA GLY A 42 13.68 10.79 0.96
C GLY A 42 13.34 11.44 2.31
N PRO A 43 12.71 12.64 2.31
CA PRO A 43 12.42 13.36 3.54
C PRO A 43 11.57 12.53 4.52
N THR A 44 10.75 11.59 4.02
CA THR A 44 9.99 10.67 4.88
C THR A 44 10.91 9.65 5.58
N LEU A 45 11.87 9.05 4.88
CA LEU A 45 12.79 8.07 5.49
C LEU A 45 13.72 8.72 6.52
N ASP A 46 14.21 9.93 6.24
CA ASP A 46 15.00 10.70 7.22
C ASP A 46 14.18 11.07 8.46
N ALA A 47 12.93 11.51 8.29
CA ALA A 47 12.02 11.79 9.41
C ALA A 47 11.68 10.53 10.23
N ILE A 48 11.45 9.39 9.57
CA ILE A 48 11.27 8.07 10.20
C ILE A 48 12.50 7.71 11.04
N LYS A 49 13.70 7.78 10.46
CA LYS A 49 14.96 7.42 11.12
C LYS A 49 15.27 8.33 12.30
N ALA A 50 15.12 9.65 12.15
CA ALA A 50 15.33 10.64 13.21
C ALA A 50 14.35 10.45 14.39
N ARG A 51 13.09 10.08 14.10
CA ARG A 51 12.06 9.75 15.11
C ARG A 51 12.22 8.33 15.68
N GLY A 52 13.00 7.47 15.04
CA GLY A 52 13.21 6.07 15.43
C GLY A 52 11.97 5.19 15.36
N SER A 53 10.94 5.56 14.58
CA SER A 53 9.74 4.74 14.34
C SER A 53 8.92 5.20 13.13
N ILE A 54 8.29 4.25 12.43
CA ILE A 54 7.30 4.50 11.37
C ILE A 54 5.95 4.79 12.03
N LYS A 55 5.26 5.84 11.59
CA LYS A 55 3.84 6.06 11.88
C LYS A 55 2.98 5.50 10.76
N VAL A 56 2.05 4.62 11.10
CA VAL A 56 1.17 3.94 10.16
C VAL A 56 -0.28 4.30 10.48
N GLY A 57 -0.97 4.90 9.52
CA GLY A 57 -2.42 5.09 9.58
C GLY A 57 -3.15 3.74 9.40
N VAL A 58 -4.08 3.43 10.30
CA VAL A 58 -4.92 2.21 10.30
C VAL A 58 -6.38 2.57 10.63
N GLY A 59 -7.31 1.64 10.44
CA GLY A 59 -8.69 1.77 10.93
C GLY A 59 -8.89 1.07 12.27
N THR A 60 -10.12 0.62 12.55
CA THR A 60 -10.51 -0.02 13.83
C THR A 60 -11.24 -1.37 13.70
N GLN A 61 -11.19 -2.02 12.52
CA GLN A 61 -11.87 -3.27 12.17
C GLN A 61 -11.03 -4.53 12.55
N PRO A 62 -11.46 -5.36 13.53
CA PRO A 62 -10.78 -6.59 13.93
C PRO A 62 -10.48 -7.56 12.78
N GLY A 63 -9.31 -8.20 12.79
CA GLY A 63 -8.79 -9.03 11.69
C GLY A 63 -7.98 -8.21 10.68
N PHE A 64 -8.39 -6.98 10.37
CA PHE A 64 -7.59 -6.04 9.57
C PHE A 64 -6.66 -5.17 10.43
N PHE A 65 -7.19 -4.58 11.50
CA PHE A 65 -6.49 -3.72 12.44
C PHE A 65 -7.29 -3.55 13.75
N SER A 66 -6.76 -4.06 14.86
CA SER A 66 -7.33 -3.85 16.19
C SER A 66 -6.26 -3.94 17.28
N PRO A 67 -6.28 -3.13 18.35
CA PRO A 67 -5.49 -3.38 19.54
C PRO A 67 -6.00 -4.63 20.29
N ASP A 68 -5.09 -5.40 20.89
CA ASP A 68 -5.40 -6.40 21.90
C ASP A 68 -5.71 -5.75 23.27
N SER A 69 -5.97 -6.56 24.29
CA SER A 69 -6.24 -6.07 25.66
C SER A 69 -5.07 -5.34 26.31
N ASN A 70 -3.86 -5.43 25.75
CA ASN A 70 -2.63 -4.79 26.20
C ASN A 70 -2.27 -3.57 25.34
N GLY A 71 -3.12 -3.19 24.37
CA GLY A 71 -2.86 -2.11 23.41
C GLY A 71 -1.90 -2.47 22.26
N ARG A 72 -1.48 -3.74 22.12
CA ARG A 72 -0.67 -4.21 20.99
C ARG A 72 -1.59 -4.39 19.77
N TRP A 73 -1.30 -3.66 18.70
CA TRP A 73 -2.04 -3.80 17.45
C TRP A 73 -1.83 -5.16 16.79
N GLN A 74 -2.88 -5.72 16.21
CA GLN A 74 -2.90 -6.97 15.45
C GLN A 74 -3.83 -6.85 14.24
N GLY A 75 -3.58 -7.64 13.20
CA GLY A 75 -4.37 -7.65 11.98
C GLY A 75 -3.51 -7.66 10.71
N PHE A 76 -4.13 -8.03 9.59
CA PHE A 76 -3.50 -8.19 8.29
C PHE A 76 -2.67 -6.96 7.86
N PHE A 77 -3.23 -5.75 7.93
CA PHE A 77 -2.52 -4.52 7.55
C PHE A 77 -1.46 -4.10 8.58
N VAL A 78 -1.68 -4.42 9.85
CA VAL A 78 -0.72 -4.17 10.95
C VAL A 78 0.58 -4.94 10.72
N ASP A 79 0.49 -6.16 10.19
CA ASP A 79 1.64 -7.01 9.93
C ASP A 79 2.49 -6.54 8.74
N PHE A 80 1.90 -5.88 7.73
CA PHE A 80 2.68 -5.11 6.74
C PHE A 80 3.37 -3.89 7.38
N GLY A 81 2.75 -3.22 8.35
CA GLY A 81 3.41 -2.17 9.14
C GLY A 81 4.65 -2.68 9.89
N ARG A 82 4.58 -3.90 10.43
CA ARG A 82 5.73 -4.60 11.03
C ARG A 82 6.79 -4.97 10.00
N ALA A 83 6.40 -5.46 8.82
CA ALA A 83 7.33 -5.78 7.74
C ALA A 83 8.15 -4.56 7.32
N LEU A 84 7.52 -3.38 7.20
CA LEU A 84 8.20 -2.11 6.95
C LEU A 84 9.13 -1.71 8.11
N SER A 85 8.69 -1.90 9.35
CA SER A 85 9.51 -1.63 10.54
C SER A 85 10.78 -2.49 10.56
N ILE A 86 10.67 -3.75 10.15
CA ILE A 86 11.81 -4.65 9.99
C ILE A 86 12.71 -4.19 8.84
N ALA A 87 12.15 -3.79 7.69
CA ALA A 87 12.94 -3.29 6.56
C ALA A 87 13.78 -2.05 6.94
N VAL A 88 13.23 -1.12 7.71
CA VAL A 88 13.90 0.15 8.07
C VAL A 88 14.81 0.01 9.31
N PHE A 89 14.41 -0.78 10.31
CA PHE A 89 15.04 -0.82 11.64
C PHE A 89 15.51 -2.20 12.11
N ASN A 90 15.32 -3.25 11.30
CA ASN A 90 15.54 -4.66 11.68
C ASN A 90 14.82 -5.04 13.00
N ASN A 91 13.66 -4.41 13.25
CA ASN A 91 12.90 -4.55 14.49
C ASN A 91 11.39 -4.34 14.23
N PRO A 92 10.49 -5.28 14.60
CA PRO A 92 9.06 -5.20 14.32
C PRO A 92 8.30 -4.18 15.18
N ASP A 93 8.86 -3.73 16.30
CA ASP A 93 8.20 -2.86 17.28
C ASP A 93 8.56 -1.37 17.11
N LYS A 94 9.35 -1.02 16.08
CA LYS A 94 9.65 0.38 15.69
C LYS A 94 8.55 0.99 14.81
N VAL A 95 7.30 0.73 15.18
CA VAL A 95 6.10 1.18 14.49
C VAL A 95 5.05 1.70 15.47
N GLN A 96 4.40 2.80 15.11
CA GLN A 96 3.30 3.44 15.83
C GLN A 96 2.07 3.40 14.95
N PHE A 97 1.00 2.75 15.41
CA PHE A 97 -0.27 2.68 14.67
C PHE A 97 -1.21 3.79 15.15
N VAL A 98 -1.75 4.56 14.21
CA VAL A 98 -2.66 5.68 14.46
C VAL A 98 -4.00 5.37 13.81
N ALA A 99 -5.04 5.26 14.63
CA ALA A 99 -6.41 5.04 14.14
C ALA A 99 -6.94 6.30 13.45
N SER A 100 -7.57 6.14 12.28
CA SER A 100 -8.19 7.25 11.54
C SER A 100 -9.45 6.78 10.80
N SER A 101 -10.48 7.62 10.76
CA SER A 101 -11.74 7.32 10.08
C SER A 101 -11.55 7.25 8.55
N PRO A 102 -12.42 6.58 7.79
CA PRO A 102 -12.32 6.56 6.32
C PRO A 102 -12.37 7.93 5.66
N GLN A 103 -12.99 8.93 6.32
CA GLN A 103 -13.04 10.32 5.90
C GLN A 103 -11.72 11.07 6.17
N GLN A 104 -11.13 10.92 7.37
CA GLN A 104 -9.94 11.68 7.76
C GLN A 104 -8.62 11.09 7.26
N ARG A 105 -8.55 9.77 7.00
CA ARG A 105 -7.29 9.07 6.70
C ARG A 105 -6.48 9.63 5.52
N LEU A 106 -7.13 10.17 4.48
CA LEU A 106 -6.41 10.77 3.34
C LEU A 106 -5.89 12.18 3.67
N PRO A 107 -6.70 13.12 4.21
CA PRO A 107 -6.20 14.36 4.81
C PRO A 107 -5.03 14.17 5.79
N SER A 108 -5.12 13.20 6.72
CA SER A 108 -4.06 12.89 7.69
C SER A 108 -2.76 12.38 7.06
N LEU A 109 -2.84 11.57 5.99
CA LEU A 109 -1.65 11.17 5.23
C LEU A 109 -0.98 12.37 4.56
N GLN A 110 -1.81 13.26 3.98
CA GLN A 110 -1.37 14.45 3.24
C GLN A 110 -0.76 15.51 4.16
N SER A 111 -1.28 15.68 5.38
CA SER A 111 -0.73 16.59 6.40
C SER A 111 0.54 16.07 7.09
N GLY A 112 0.89 14.79 6.89
CA GLY A 112 2.07 14.17 7.50
C GLY A 112 1.85 13.65 8.92
N GLU A 113 0.59 13.44 9.33
CA GLU A 113 0.25 12.86 10.64
C GLU A 113 0.87 11.46 10.80
N PHE A 114 0.90 10.68 9.71
CA PHE A 114 1.60 9.41 9.56
C PHE A 114 2.37 9.32 8.23
N ASP A 115 3.32 8.39 8.12
CA ASP A 115 4.22 8.27 6.96
C ASP A 115 3.63 7.41 5.83
N ILE A 116 2.70 6.52 6.19
CA ILE A 116 2.05 5.56 5.29
C ILE A 116 0.66 5.20 5.83
N LEU A 117 -0.26 4.88 4.92
CA LEU A 117 -1.61 4.42 5.23
C LEU A 117 -1.77 2.95 4.84
N LEU A 118 -2.01 2.10 5.83
CA LEU A 118 -2.27 0.66 5.71
C LEU A 118 -3.65 0.37 6.30
N SER A 119 -4.69 0.82 5.60
CA SER A 119 -6.05 0.91 6.15
C SER A 119 -7.14 0.50 5.13
N GLY A 120 -6.85 -0.43 4.22
CA GLY A 120 -7.79 -0.77 3.14
C GLY A 120 -8.09 0.43 2.23
N VAL A 121 -7.07 0.96 1.55
CA VAL A 121 -7.24 2.11 0.64
C VAL A 121 -7.21 1.62 -0.79
N THR A 122 -8.35 1.76 -1.48
CA THR A 122 -8.43 1.52 -2.92
C THR A 122 -7.47 2.42 -3.68
N GLN A 123 -6.62 1.83 -4.51
CA GLN A 123 -5.91 2.54 -5.56
C GLN A 123 -6.90 3.01 -6.63
N THR A 124 -7.08 4.33 -6.77
CA THR A 124 -7.93 4.92 -7.82
C THR A 124 -7.18 6.00 -8.57
N PHE A 125 -7.55 6.23 -9.83
CA PHE A 125 -6.96 7.28 -10.66
C PHE A 125 -6.99 8.65 -9.94
N THR A 126 -8.16 9.05 -9.41
CA THR A 126 -8.31 10.34 -8.73
C THR A 126 -7.46 10.45 -7.46
N ARG A 127 -7.32 9.37 -6.66
CA ARG A 127 -6.44 9.36 -5.49
C ARG A 127 -4.97 9.54 -5.92
N ALA A 128 -4.55 8.89 -7.01
CA ALA A 128 -3.19 9.00 -7.52
C ALA A 128 -2.89 10.37 -8.15
N THR A 129 -3.75 10.87 -9.05
CA THR A 129 -3.45 12.03 -9.91
C THR A 129 -3.95 13.36 -9.39
N LYS A 130 -5.03 13.38 -8.58
CA LYS A 130 -5.63 14.61 -8.06
C LYS A 130 -5.33 14.85 -6.57
N LEU A 131 -5.26 13.79 -5.76
CA LEU A 131 -5.00 13.90 -4.32
C LEU A 131 -3.52 13.77 -3.93
N GLY A 132 -2.64 13.43 -4.88
CA GLY A 132 -1.19 13.39 -4.64
C GLY A 132 -0.76 12.23 -3.75
N PHE A 133 -1.19 11.01 -4.09
CA PHE A 133 -0.72 9.78 -3.43
C PHE A 133 -0.01 8.85 -4.43
N HIS A 134 1.07 8.20 -4.00
CA HIS A 134 1.54 6.97 -4.63
C HIS A 134 1.01 5.75 -3.87
N PHE A 135 0.94 4.63 -4.58
CA PHE A 135 0.48 3.36 -4.05
C PHE A 135 1.58 2.32 -4.22
N GLY A 136 1.83 1.56 -3.16
CA GLY A 136 2.64 0.35 -3.21
C GLY A 136 1.89 -0.82 -3.88
N PRO A 137 2.32 -2.06 -3.66
CA PRO A 137 1.68 -3.24 -4.26
C PRO A 137 0.28 -3.43 -3.72
N VAL A 138 -0.64 -3.94 -4.54
CA VAL A 138 -1.97 -4.34 -4.06
C VAL A 138 -1.80 -5.53 -3.13
N VAL A 139 -2.09 -5.33 -1.84
CA VAL A 139 -2.00 -6.38 -0.81
C VAL A 139 -3.32 -7.12 -0.64
N PHE A 140 -4.45 -6.52 -1.02
CA PHE A 140 -5.75 -7.17 -0.93
C PHE A 140 -6.66 -6.72 -2.09
N TYR A 141 -7.00 -7.63 -2.98
CA TYR A 141 -8.00 -7.44 -4.03
C TYR A 141 -9.39 -7.73 -3.46
N ASP A 142 -10.23 -6.70 -3.38
CA ASP A 142 -11.64 -6.80 -2.97
C ASP A 142 -12.56 -6.19 -4.05
N GLY A 143 -13.86 -6.15 -3.76
CA GLY A 143 -14.86 -5.35 -4.43
C GLY A 143 -15.97 -5.02 -3.45
N GLN A 144 -16.63 -3.88 -3.63
CA GLN A 144 -17.71 -3.47 -2.75
C GLN A 144 -18.88 -4.46 -2.80
N GLY A 145 -19.38 -4.83 -1.62
CA GLY A 145 -20.52 -5.73 -1.44
C GLY A 145 -21.72 -5.05 -0.79
N LEU A 146 -22.73 -5.86 -0.51
CA LEU A 146 -23.99 -5.47 0.13
C LEU A 146 -24.33 -6.52 1.19
N LEU A 147 -24.33 -6.14 2.46
CA LEU A 147 -24.75 -6.99 3.58
C LEU A 147 -26.18 -6.65 3.95
N VAL A 148 -27.05 -7.67 4.02
CA VAL A 148 -28.48 -7.51 4.27
C VAL A 148 -28.99 -8.52 5.30
N PRO A 149 -30.02 -8.19 6.10
CA PRO A 149 -30.78 -9.18 6.88
C PRO A 149 -31.52 -10.14 5.95
N LYS A 150 -31.42 -11.46 6.18
CA LYS A 150 -32.14 -12.49 5.41
C LYS A 150 -33.66 -12.30 5.40
N LYS A 151 -34.21 -11.69 6.46
CA LYS A 151 -35.64 -11.32 6.57
C LYS A 151 -36.16 -10.39 5.47
N LEU A 152 -35.28 -9.71 4.72
CA LEU A 152 -35.68 -8.92 3.55
C LEU A 152 -36.07 -9.77 2.34
N GLY A 153 -35.72 -11.07 2.31
CA GLY A 153 -36.07 -11.99 1.21
C GLY A 153 -35.34 -11.73 -0.11
N VAL A 154 -34.44 -10.74 -0.16
CA VAL A 154 -33.67 -10.37 -1.36
C VAL A 154 -32.49 -11.32 -1.58
N THR A 155 -32.15 -11.56 -2.86
CA THR A 155 -31.05 -12.48 -3.24
C THR A 155 -29.95 -11.82 -4.06
N LYS A 156 -30.19 -10.58 -4.52
CA LYS A 156 -29.34 -9.80 -5.41
C LYS A 156 -29.57 -8.32 -5.14
N GLY A 157 -28.55 -7.49 -5.34
CA GLY A 157 -28.60 -6.04 -5.12
C GLY A 157 -29.67 -5.32 -5.94
N LYS A 158 -30.12 -5.94 -7.04
CA LYS A 158 -31.21 -5.39 -7.88
C LYS A 158 -32.62 -5.45 -7.26
N ASP A 159 -32.78 -6.17 -6.16
CA ASP A 159 -34.08 -6.28 -5.46
C ASP A 159 -34.28 -5.15 -4.43
N LEU A 160 -33.27 -4.29 -4.21
CA LEU A 160 -33.19 -3.30 -3.12
C LEU A 160 -33.92 -1.97 -3.42
N ASN A 161 -35.00 -1.97 -4.19
CA ASN A 161 -35.66 -0.72 -4.59
C ASN A 161 -36.32 0.02 -3.42
N GLY A 162 -35.93 1.29 -3.25
CA GLY A 162 -36.38 2.16 -2.15
C GLY A 162 -35.68 1.91 -0.81
N ALA A 163 -34.72 0.97 -0.76
CA ALA A 163 -34.03 0.56 0.47
C ALA A 163 -33.18 1.68 1.08
N THR A 164 -33.00 1.60 2.39
CA THR A 164 -32.15 2.50 3.18
C THR A 164 -30.76 1.89 3.30
N VAL A 165 -29.73 2.59 2.82
CA VAL A 165 -28.36 2.05 2.71
C VAL A 165 -27.40 2.84 3.61
N CYS A 166 -26.84 2.16 4.61
CA CYS A 166 -25.76 2.66 5.45
C CYS A 166 -24.46 2.68 4.64
N VAL A 167 -23.83 3.85 4.54
CA VAL A 167 -22.63 4.07 3.73
C VAL A 167 -21.68 5.05 4.43
N GLN A 168 -20.37 4.81 4.33
CA GLN A 168 -19.38 5.72 4.91
C GLN A 168 -18.96 6.81 3.92
N THR A 169 -18.92 8.05 4.39
CA THR A 169 -18.45 9.17 3.56
C THR A 169 -16.94 9.15 3.36
N GLY A 170 -16.47 9.79 2.28
CA GLY A 170 -15.04 9.81 1.91
C GLY A 170 -14.53 8.48 1.32
N THR A 171 -15.42 7.49 1.14
CA THR A 171 -15.10 6.19 0.56
C THR A 171 -15.33 6.18 -0.95
N THR A 172 -14.74 5.20 -1.64
CA THR A 172 -15.17 4.80 -2.99
C THR A 172 -16.61 4.31 -2.98
N GLY A 173 -17.01 3.64 -1.89
CA GLY A 173 -18.32 3.05 -1.69
C GLY A 173 -19.50 4.01 -1.85
N GLU A 174 -19.36 5.26 -1.39
CA GLU A 174 -20.37 6.33 -1.52
C GLU A 174 -20.69 6.70 -2.98
N LEU A 175 -19.67 6.73 -3.84
CA LEU A 175 -19.83 7.03 -5.27
C LEU A 175 -20.34 5.80 -6.03
N ASN A 176 -19.69 4.66 -5.80
CA ASN A 176 -19.99 3.38 -6.44
C ASN A 176 -21.45 2.91 -6.19
N ILE A 177 -21.96 3.05 -4.95
CA ILE A 177 -23.35 2.65 -4.65
C ILE A 177 -24.34 3.51 -5.42
N THR A 178 -24.06 4.81 -5.52
CA THR A 178 -24.85 5.77 -6.29
C THR A 178 -24.84 5.44 -7.78
N ASP A 179 -23.68 5.04 -8.32
CA ASP A 179 -23.55 4.57 -9.71
C ASP A 179 -24.31 3.25 -9.93
N PHE A 180 -24.17 2.26 -9.04
CA PHE A 180 -24.83 0.95 -9.15
C PHE A 180 -26.36 1.08 -9.18
N PHE A 181 -26.95 1.84 -8.25
CA PHE A 181 -28.39 2.05 -8.21
C PHE A 181 -28.90 2.79 -9.46
N ARG A 182 -28.18 3.83 -9.91
CA ARG A 182 -28.50 4.59 -11.14
C ARG A 182 -28.46 3.70 -12.39
N GLN A 183 -27.40 2.92 -12.57
CA GLN A 183 -27.23 2.03 -13.72
C GLN A 183 -28.32 0.96 -13.80
N ASN A 184 -28.81 0.47 -12.65
CA ASN A 184 -29.89 -0.51 -12.59
C ASN A 184 -31.30 0.09 -12.59
N LYS A 185 -31.44 1.43 -12.62
CA LYS A 185 -32.72 2.17 -12.56
C LYS A 185 -33.50 1.95 -11.26
N ILE A 186 -32.78 1.87 -10.14
CA ILE A 186 -33.32 1.59 -8.81
C ILE A 186 -33.10 2.83 -7.92
N THR A 187 -34.05 3.15 -7.04
CA THR A 187 -33.88 4.23 -6.04
C THR A 187 -33.41 3.68 -4.69
N PHE A 188 -32.72 4.50 -3.90
CA PHE A 188 -32.33 4.18 -2.53
C PHE A 188 -32.26 5.45 -1.68
N LYS A 189 -32.15 5.27 -0.36
CA LYS A 189 -31.99 6.36 0.62
C LYS A 189 -30.65 6.20 1.31
N PRO A 190 -29.62 7.01 1.01
CA PRO A 190 -28.35 6.94 1.70
C PRO A 190 -28.50 7.40 3.16
N VAL A 191 -27.94 6.63 4.09
CA VAL A 191 -27.67 7.04 5.47
C VAL A 191 -26.15 7.16 5.58
N VAL A 192 -25.67 8.38 5.38
CA VAL A 192 -24.25 8.72 5.35
C VAL A 192 -23.74 8.89 6.78
N ILE A 193 -22.69 8.16 7.14
CA ILE A 193 -22.09 8.15 8.49
C ILE A 193 -20.56 8.24 8.36
N GLU A 194 -19.88 8.99 9.21
CA GLU A 194 -18.40 9.07 9.19
C GLU A 194 -17.77 7.82 9.84
N GLU A 195 -18.12 7.54 11.09
CA GLU A 195 -17.47 6.53 11.92
C GLU A 195 -17.90 5.09 11.64
N THR A 196 -16.93 4.18 11.50
CA THR A 196 -17.19 2.77 11.15
C THR A 196 -18.06 2.08 12.20
N ALA A 197 -17.79 2.29 13.48
CA ALA A 197 -18.57 1.71 14.57
C ALA A 197 -20.01 2.26 14.62
N GLU A 198 -20.23 3.53 14.28
CA GLU A 198 -21.59 4.09 14.18
C GLU A 198 -22.32 3.50 12.96
N ASN A 199 -21.65 3.38 11.82
CA ASN A 199 -22.22 2.84 10.59
C ASN A 199 -22.68 1.37 10.77
N GLN A 200 -21.84 0.55 11.42
CA GLN A 200 -22.17 -0.82 11.81
C GLN A 200 -23.33 -0.87 12.82
N LYS A 201 -23.35 0.01 13.83
CA LYS A 201 -24.42 0.11 14.83
C LYS A 201 -25.76 0.55 14.23
N ALA A 202 -25.74 1.47 13.27
CA ALA A 202 -26.91 1.90 12.52
C ALA A 202 -27.53 0.73 11.74
N PHE A 203 -26.71 -0.07 11.05
CA PHE A 203 -27.18 -1.28 10.40
C PHE A 203 -27.71 -2.33 11.41
N ALA A 204 -26.94 -2.63 12.46
CA ALA A 204 -27.31 -3.62 13.47
C ALA A 204 -28.61 -3.28 14.23
N SER A 205 -28.92 -1.99 14.40
CA SER A 205 -30.17 -1.51 15.00
C SER A 205 -31.35 -1.43 14.02
N GLY A 206 -31.15 -1.70 12.72
CA GLY A 206 -32.20 -1.62 11.71
C GLY A 206 -32.52 -0.21 11.22
N ARG A 207 -31.64 0.78 11.44
CA ARG A 207 -31.74 2.13 10.81
C ARG A 207 -31.51 2.07 9.29
N CYS A 208 -30.86 1.00 8.82
CA CYS A 208 -30.60 0.72 7.41
C CYS A 208 -31.04 -0.71 7.07
N ASP A 209 -31.60 -0.88 5.88
CA ASP A 209 -31.93 -2.18 5.28
C ASP A 209 -30.66 -2.89 4.78
N VAL A 210 -29.66 -2.11 4.39
CA VAL A 210 -28.41 -2.55 3.74
C VAL A 210 -27.22 -1.85 4.37
N LEU A 211 -26.11 -2.58 4.55
CA LEU A 211 -24.79 -2.01 4.80
C LEU A 211 -23.91 -2.25 3.57
N THR A 212 -23.21 -1.21 3.10
CA THR A 212 -22.26 -1.33 1.98
C THR A 212 -20.87 -0.84 2.34
N GLN A 213 -19.88 -1.70 2.09
CA GLN A 213 -18.43 -1.53 2.23
C GLN A 213 -17.75 -2.58 1.33
N ASP A 214 -16.42 -2.62 1.32
CA ASP A 214 -15.63 -3.70 0.75
C ASP A 214 -16.07 -5.06 1.33
N SER A 215 -16.05 -6.12 0.51
CA SER A 215 -16.76 -7.34 0.88
C SER A 215 -16.13 -8.10 2.04
N SER A 216 -14.82 -7.94 2.25
CA SER A 216 -14.11 -8.43 3.44
C SER A 216 -14.52 -7.69 4.72
N ASP A 217 -14.63 -6.35 4.69
CA ASP A 217 -15.14 -5.55 5.82
C ASP A 217 -16.56 -5.98 6.22
N LEU A 218 -17.41 -6.27 5.22
CA LEU A 218 -18.77 -6.77 5.44
C LEU A 218 -18.79 -8.19 6.02
N ALA A 219 -17.89 -9.06 5.57
CA ALA A 219 -17.73 -10.41 6.13
C ALA A 219 -17.29 -10.34 7.61
N ILE A 220 -16.29 -9.51 7.94
CA ILE A 220 -15.87 -9.26 9.32
C ILE A 220 -17.04 -8.69 10.13
N THR A 221 -17.73 -7.67 9.62
CA THR A 221 -18.87 -7.03 10.30
C THR A 221 -19.96 -8.06 10.61
N ARG A 222 -20.27 -8.98 9.69
CA ARG A 222 -21.23 -10.06 9.92
C ARG A 222 -20.88 -10.92 11.14
N THR A 223 -19.59 -11.19 11.40
CA THR A 223 -19.15 -11.97 12.58
C THR A 223 -19.40 -11.27 13.91
N GLN A 224 -19.55 -9.93 13.89
CA GLN A 224 -19.73 -9.09 15.07
C GLN A 224 -21.20 -8.80 15.39
N LEU A 225 -22.12 -9.11 14.46
CA LEU A 225 -23.55 -8.95 14.66
C LEU A 225 -24.07 -9.98 15.69
N PRO A 226 -25.11 -9.66 16.49
CA PRO A 226 -25.60 -10.56 17.54
C PRO A 226 -26.04 -11.96 17.07
N LYS A 227 -26.43 -12.07 15.79
CA LYS A 227 -26.80 -13.32 15.12
C LYS A 227 -26.23 -13.31 13.69
N PRO A 228 -24.96 -13.71 13.49
CA PRO A 228 -24.30 -13.64 12.18
C PRO A 228 -25.07 -14.35 11.06
N ASP A 229 -25.79 -15.43 11.39
CA ASP A 229 -26.57 -16.22 10.43
C ASP A 229 -27.92 -15.64 10.04
N ASP A 230 -28.39 -14.58 10.70
CA ASP A 230 -29.58 -13.82 10.26
C ASP A 230 -29.25 -12.87 9.09
N TYR A 231 -27.99 -12.77 8.68
CA TYR A 231 -27.50 -11.88 7.63
C TYR A 231 -26.87 -12.65 6.47
N VAL A 232 -26.89 -12.05 5.29
CA VAL A 232 -26.28 -12.58 4.07
C VAL A 232 -25.54 -11.47 3.33
N LEU A 233 -24.31 -11.77 2.91
CA LEU A 233 -23.54 -10.95 1.99
C LEU A 233 -24.00 -11.32 0.57
N LEU A 234 -24.57 -10.37 -0.16
CA LEU A 234 -25.07 -10.60 -1.51
C LEU A 234 -23.92 -10.98 -2.48
N PRO A 235 -24.20 -11.77 -3.53
CA PRO A 235 -23.17 -12.34 -4.39
C PRO A 235 -22.46 -11.28 -5.25
N GLU A 236 -23.08 -10.14 -5.52
CA GLU A 236 -22.47 -9.12 -6.37
C GLU A 236 -21.24 -8.45 -5.73
N ARG A 237 -20.25 -8.15 -6.58
CA ARG A 237 -19.21 -7.16 -6.31
C ARG A 237 -19.46 -6.00 -7.27
N ILE A 238 -19.88 -4.86 -6.74
CA ILE A 238 -20.38 -3.74 -7.55
C ILE A 238 -19.27 -2.81 -8.05
N SER A 239 -18.05 -3.02 -7.58
CA SER A 239 -16.84 -2.26 -7.94
C SER A 239 -15.59 -3.16 -7.90
N LYS A 240 -14.45 -2.59 -8.31
CA LYS A 240 -13.12 -3.18 -8.11
C LYS A 240 -12.43 -2.38 -7.02
N GLU A 241 -12.02 -3.02 -5.94
CA GLU A 241 -11.37 -2.36 -4.81
C GLU A 241 -9.96 -2.97 -4.57
N PRO A 242 -8.95 -2.64 -5.41
CA PRO A 242 -7.57 -3.02 -5.16
C PRO A 242 -6.98 -2.22 -3.99
N LEU A 243 -6.87 -2.84 -2.82
CA LEU A 243 -6.39 -2.22 -1.58
C LEU A 243 -4.86 -2.30 -1.53
N ALA A 244 -4.22 -1.13 -1.47
CA ALA A 244 -2.77 -0.98 -1.50
C ALA A 244 -2.28 -0.05 -0.37
N PRO A 245 -1.02 -0.17 0.08
CA PRO A 245 -0.36 0.85 0.90
C PRO A 245 -0.36 2.19 0.16
N ALA A 246 -0.78 3.27 0.82
CA ALA A 246 -0.75 4.61 0.23
C ALA A 246 0.29 5.50 0.95
N ILE A 247 1.08 6.23 0.17
CA ILE A 247 2.06 7.22 0.65
C ILE A 247 1.80 8.57 -0.06
N ARG A 248 2.40 9.65 0.45
CA ARG A 248 2.43 10.95 -0.25
C ARG A 248 3.18 10.85 -1.59
N TYR A 249 2.78 11.65 -2.57
CA TYR A 249 3.46 11.73 -3.87
C TYR A 249 4.91 12.22 -3.74
N GLY A 250 5.80 11.76 -4.64
CA GLY A 250 7.16 12.31 -4.80
C GLY A 250 8.22 11.84 -3.79
N ASP A 251 8.02 10.71 -3.11
CA ASP A 251 9.04 10.07 -2.26
C ASP A 251 9.34 8.64 -2.77
N ASP A 252 10.02 8.57 -3.92
CA ASP A 252 10.30 7.31 -4.63
C ASP A 252 11.14 6.33 -3.79
N GLN A 253 12.05 6.83 -2.95
CA GLN A 253 12.82 5.95 -2.07
C GLN A 253 11.92 5.31 -1.01
N TRP A 254 11.00 6.08 -0.42
CA TRP A 254 10.04 5.51 0.51
C TRP A 254 9.11 4.51 -0.20
N LEU A 255 8.69 4.80 -1.43
CA LEU A 255 7.89 3.89 -2.25
C LEU A 255 8.62 2.56 -2.51
N GLU A 256 9.91 2.59 -2.89
CA GLU A 256 10.67 1.36 -3.14
C GLU A 256 10.85 0.52 -1.87
N ILE A 257 11.10 1.13 -0.71
CA ILE A 257 11.14 0.40 0.57
C ILE A 257 9.79 -0.28 0.86
N VAL A 258 8.68 0.42 0.58
CA VAL A 258 7.33 -0.12 0.73
C VAL A 258 7.08 -1.28 -0.24
N ASN A 259 7.45 -1.12 -1.51
CA ASN A 259 7.35 -2.13 -2.55
C ASN A 259 8.07 -3.42 -2.13
N TRP A 260 9.37 -3.35 -1.85
CA TRP A 260 10.18 -4.55 -1.61
C TRP A 260 9.91 -5.21 -0.26
N ALA A 261 9.50 -4.47 0.77
CA ALA A 261 9.05 -5.06 2.03
C ALA A 261 7.74 -5.85 1.87
N VAL A 262 6.79 -5.34 1.07
CA VAL A 262 5.54 -6.05 0.75
C VAL A 262 5.82 -7.25 -0.15
N TYR A 263 6.56 -7.06 -1.25
CA TYR A 263 6.90 -8.12 -2.19
C TYR A 263 7.70 -9.24 -1.54
N ALA A 264 8.48 -8.98 -0.47
CA ALA A 264 9.18 -10.03 0.26
C ALA A 264 8.22 -11.07 0.86
N THR A 265 7.06 -10.64 1.37
CA THR A 265 6.06 -11.56 1.91
C THR A 265 5.43 -12.45 0.83
N ILE A 266 5.17 -11.89 -0.36
CA ILE A 266 4.58 -12.60 -1.51
C ILE A 266 5.61 -13.55 -2.13
N GLN A 267 6.84 -13.08 -2.35
CA GLN A 267 7.94 -13.87 -2.89
C GLN A 267 8.29 -15.07 -2.00
N ALA A 268 8.23 -14.92 -0.68
CA ALA A 268 8.43 -16.02 0.26
C ALA A 268 7.35 -17.10 0.12
N GLU A 269 6.08 -16.73 -0.02
CA GLU A 269 4.98 -17.67 -0.24
C GLU A 269 5.18 -18.43 -1.57
N GLU A 270 5.58 -17.72 -2.62
CA GLU A 270 5.88 -18.31 -3.94
C GLU A 270 7.08 -19.27 -3.93
N LEU A 271 8.08 -19.02 -3.09
CA LEU A 271 9.22 -19.92 -2.86
C LEU A 271 8.93 -21.06 -1.88
N GLY A 272 7.72 -21.13 -1.29
CA GLY A 272 7.40 -22.10 -0.24
C GLY A 272 8.13 -21.87 1.10
N ILE A 273 8.66 -20.67 1.30
CA ILE A 273 9.38 -20.25 2.51
C ILE A 273 8.36 -19.71 3.52
N THR A 274 8.39 -20.26 4.73
CA THR A 274 7.50 -19.92 5.85
C THR A 274 8.31 -19.44 7.05
N GLN A 275 7.66 -18.81 8.04
CA GLN A 275 8.29 -18.46 9.32
C GLN A 275 8.98 -19.67 9.98
N ALA A 276 8.39 -20.86 9.85
CA ALA A 276 8.88 -22.09 10.46
C ALA A 276 10.07 -22.71 9.72
N ASN A 277 10.12 -22.68 8.39
CA ASN A 277 11.11 -23.42 7.61
C ASN A 277 12.32 -22.58 7.14
N ILE A 278 12.23 -21.25 7.19
CA ILE A 278 13.18 -20.33 6.54
C ILE A 278 14.67 -20.55 6.89
N ASP A 279 14.99 -20.97 8.11
CA ASP A 279 16.38 -21.19 8.54
C ASP A 279 17.05 -22.31 7.71
N SER A 280 16.28 -23.31 7.27
CA SER A 280 16.76 -24.40 6.41
C SER A 280 17.16 -23.95 5.01
N PHE A 281 16.66 -22.79 4.55
CA PHE A 281 16.98 -22.22 3.25
C PHE A 281 18.28 -21.40 3.25
N LEU A 282 18.84 -21.06 4.42
CA LEU A 282 20.09 -20.29 4.53
C LEU A 282 21.32 -21.02 3.94
N THR A 283 21.27 -22.34 3.83
CA THR A 283 22.31 -23.18 3.21
C THR A 283 21.99 -23.57 1.76
N SER A 284 20.90 -23.05 1.18
CA SER A 284 20.48 -23.38 -0.18
C SER A 284 21.55 -23.01 -1.21
N ALA A 285 21.76 -23.88 -2.20
CA ALA A 285 22.61 -23.61 -3.35
C ALA A 285 21.91 -22.74 -4.42
N ASP A 286 20.58 -22.58 -4.34
CA ASP A 286 19.80 -21.81 -5.32
C ASP A 286 20.16 -20.31 -5.24
N PRO A 287 20.65 -19.69 -6.33
CA PRO A 287 21.06 -18.29 -6.33
C PRO A 287 19.89 -17.32 -6.10
N THR A 288 18.64 -17.69 -6.38
CA THR A 288 17.45 -16.88 -6.11
C THR A 288 17.13 -16.87 -4.62
N ILE A 289 17.11 -18.02 -3.97
CA ILE A 289 16.92 -18.11 -2.51
C ILE A 289 18.05 -17.37 -1.79
N ARG A 290 19.31 -17.54 -2.22
CA ARG A 290 20.47 -16.87 -1.59
C ARG A 290 20.39 -15.34 -1.65
N ARG A 291 19.98 -14.78 -2.79
CA ARG A 291 19.81 -13.32 -2.95
C ARG A 291 18.58 -12.81 -2.22
N PHE A 292 17.49 -13.57 -2.22
CA PHE A 292 16.27 -13.24 -1.48
C PHE A 292 16.51 -13.19 0.04
N LEU A 293 17.23 -14.15 0.61
CA LEU A 293 17.47 -14.26 2.05
C LEU A 293 18.67 -13.44 2.56
N GLY A 294 19.36 -12.68 1.72
CA GLY A 294 20.54 -11.91 2.12
C GLY A 294 21.78 -12.75 2.45
N VAL A 295 21.85 -13.99 1.94
CA VAL A 295 23.07 -14.82 1.97
C VAL A 295 24.06 -14.32 0.90
N ASP A 296 23.53 -13.84 -0.23
CA ASP A 296 24.18 -12.90 -1.13
C ASP A 296 23.65 -11.50 -0.77
N PRO A 297 24.49 -10.54 -0.33
CA PRO A 297 24.04 -9.27 0.21
C PRO A 297 23.67 -8.22 -0.85
N SER A 298 23.95 -8.49 -2.13
CA SER A 298 23.92 -7.51 -3.23
C SER A 298 22.61 -6.72 -3.35
N LEU A 299 21.45 -7.36 -3.13
CA LEU A 299 20.15 -6.71 -3.22
C LEU A 299 19.89 -5.73 -2.07
N GLY A 300 20.25 -6.09 -0.84
CA GLY A 300 20.08 -5.18 0.31
C GLY A 300 21.07 -4.02 0.28
N GLU A 301 22.30 -4.26 -0.17
CA GLU A 301 23.29 -3.19 -0.42
C GLU A 301 22.79 -2.20 -1.48
N ALA A 302 22.23 -2.69 -2.60
CA ALA A 302 21.64 -1.84 -3.63
C ALA A 302 20.43 -1.03 -3.12
N ALA A 303 19.56 -1.66 -2.32
CA ALA A 303 18.41 -1.02 -1.69
C ALA A 303 18.78 -0.09 -0.50
N LYS A 304 20.02 -0.17 0.00
CA LYS A 304 20.52 0.48 1.23
C LYS A 304 19.71 0.10 2.48
N LEU A 305 19.31 -1.17 2.53
CA LEU A 305 18.65 -1.82 3.66
C LEU A 305 19.61 -2.82 4.31
N ASP A 306 19.20 -3.43 5.43
CA ASP A 306 19.90 -4.61 5.95
C ASP A 306 19.87 -5.72 4.87
N PRO A 307 21.00 -6.35 4.50
CA PRO A 307 21.04 -7.44 3.54
C PRO A 307 20.00 -8.54 3.78
N LYS A 308 19.67 -8.81 5.05
CA LYS A 308 18.72 -9.85 5.47
C LYS A 308 17.31 -9.33 5.71
N PHE A 309 16.94 -8.13 5.25
CA PHE A 309 15.62 -7.53 5.53
C PHE A 309 14.46 -8.49 5.21
N ALA A 310 14.46 -9.11 4.03
CA ALA A 310 13.43 -10.06 3.61
C ALA A 310 13.44 -11.35 4.46
N TYR A 311 14.62 -11.86 4.83
CA TYR A 311 14.75 -12.96 5.79
C TYR A 311 14.12 -12.59 7.15
N THR A 312 14.46 -11.43 7.73
CA THR A 312 13.93 -11.04 9.04
C THR A 312 12.41 -10.77 8.97
N ILE A 313 11.91 -10.20 7.87
CA ILE A 313 10.46 -10.04 7.62
C ILE A 313 9.78 -11.39 7.74
N VAL A 314 10.15 -12.37 6.91
CA VAL A 314 9.49 -13.67 6.88
C VAL A 314 9.70 -14.43 8.20
N LYS A 315 10.89 -14.34 8.81
CA LYS A 315 11.16 -14.96 10.11
C LYS A 315 10.29 -14.39 11.25
N THR A 316 9.85 -13.15 11.14
CA THR A 316 9.14 -12.45 12.22
C THR A 316 7.63 -12.36 11.99
N VAL A 317 7.18 -12.08 10.76
CA VAL A 317 5.76 -11.91 10.41
C VAL A 317 5.22 -13.00 9.47
N GLY A 318 6.06 -13.92 8.99
CA GLY A 318 5.68 -14.93 8.01
C GLY A 318 5.60 -14.42 6.58
N ASN A 319 5.29 -15.32 5.66
CA ASN A 319 4.96 -14.99 4.27
C ASN A 319 3.54 -14.44 4.12
N TYR A 320 3.15 -14.03 2.92
CA TYR A 320 1.84 -13.44 2.65
C TYR A 320 0.69 -14.38 3.06
N GLY A 321 0.79 -15.68 2.73
CA GLY A 321 -0.20 -16.69 3.12
C GLY A 321 -0.35 -16.80 4.64
N GLU A 322 0.76 -16.87 5.38
CA GLU A 322 0.76 -16.88 6.85
C GLU A 322 0.18 -15.59 7.46
N ILE A 323 0.32 -14.44 6.79
CA ILE A 323 -0.30 -13.16 7.18
C ILE A 323 -1.80 -13.18 6.90
N PHE A 324 -2.25 -13.70 5.76
CA PHE A 324 -3.67 -13.80 5.41
C PHE A 324 -4.40 -14.79 6.33
N ASP A 325 -3.86 -16.01 6.47
CA ASP A 325 -4.54 -17.14 7.10
C ASP A 325 -4.77 -16.93 8.59
N ARG A 326 -3.83 -16.30 9.31
CA ARG A 326 -4.00 -16.00 10.75
C ARG A 326 -4.97 -14.86 11.04
N ASN A 327 -5.15 -13.93 10.10
CA ASN A 327 -5.84 -12.66 10.34
C ASN A 327 -7.28 -12.66 9.81
N VAL A 328 -7.51 -13.23 8.62
CA VAL A 328 -8.83 -13.23 7.95
C VAL A 328 -9.19 -14.56 7.25
N GLY A 329 -8.25 -15.49 7.12
CA GLY A 329 -8.44 -16.72 6.34
C GLY A 329 -9.42 -17.76 6.92
N PRO A 330 -9.52 -18.95 6.30
CA PRO A 330 -10.58 -19.94 6.58
C PRO A 330 -10.62 -20.47 8.02
N ALA A 331 -9.48 -20.47 8.72
CA ALA A 331 -9.39 -20.90 10.11
C ALA A 331 -9.81 -19.82 11.13
N THR A 332 -10.05 -18.59 10.67
CA THR A 332 -10.51 -17.47 11.52
C THR A 332 -12.04 -17.43 11.60
N LYS A 333 -12.57 -16.60 12.51
CA LYS A 333 -14.03 -16.33 12.55
C LYS A 333 -14.54 -15.64 11.29
N VAL A 334 -13.68 -14.95 10.53
CA VAL A 334 -14.04 -14.26 9.28
C VAL A 334 -14.23 -15.25 8.14
N GLY A 335 -13.37 -16.28 8.08
CA GLY A 335 -13.52 -17.40 7.16
C GLY A 335 -13.35 -17.04 5.69
N LEU A 336 -12.49 -16.07 5.34
CA LEU A 336 -12.30 -15.67 3.94
C LEU A 336 -11.49 -16.69 3.16
N ASP A 337 -12.00 -17.10 2.00
CA ASP A 337 -11.19 -17.73 0.96
C ASP A 337 -10.25 -16.70 0.33
N ARG A 338 -9.06 -17.15 -0.08
CA ARG A 338 -8.05 -16.29 -0.75
C ARG A 338 -8.60 -15.61 -2.00
N GLY A 339 -9.43 -16.27 -2.81
CA GLY A 339 -10.01 -15.69 -4.03
C GLY A 339 -8.94 -15.13 -4.98
N PHE A 340 -9.06 -13.86 -5.36
CA PHE A 340 -8.04 -13.15 -6.15
C PHE A 340 -6.71 -12.91 -5.39
N ASN A 341 -6.70 -13.04 -4.07
CA ASN A 341 -5.51 -12.93 -3.22
C ASN A 341 -4.70 -14.23 -3.14
N LYS A 342 -4.89 -15.17 -4.07
CA LYS A 342 -3.93 -16.26 -4.30
C LYS A 342 -2.70 -15.73 -5.03
N LEU A 343 -1.61 -16.49 -4.99
CA LEU A 343 -0.47 -16.29 -5.88
C LEU A 343 -0.90 -16.42 -7.34
N TRP A 344 -0.20 -15.71 -8.24
CA TRP A 344 -0.41 -15.78 -9.68
C TRP A 344 -0.25 -17.22 -10.22
N THR A 345 0.70 -17.99 -9.69
CA THR A 345 0.92 -19.41 -9.97
C THR A 345 -0.26 -20.32 -9.58
N GLN A 346 -1.19 -19.80 -8.77
CA GLN A 346 -2.39 -20.49 -8.29
C GLN A 346 -3.69 -19.85 -8.83
N GLY A 347 -3.59 -19.04 -9.90
CA GLY A 347 -4.73 -18.38 -10.56
C GLY A 347 -5.26 -17.14 -9.83
N GLY A 348 -4.50 -16.59 -8.88
CA GLY A 348 -4.78 -15.29 -8.26
C GLY A 348 -4.05 -14.14 -8.96
N LEU A 349 -4.00 -12.99 -8.28
CA LEU A 349 -3.44 -11.73 -8.79
C LEU A 349 -2.20 -11.25 -8.03
N LEU A 350 -1.77 -11.96 -6.97
CA LEU A 350 -0.54 -11.60 -6.25
C LEU A 350 0.68 -12.06 -7.05
N TYR A 351 1.45 -11.08 -7.52
CA TYR A 351 2.65 -11.27 -8.31
C TYR A 351 3.76 -10.40 -7.70
N ALA A 352 4.84 -11.03 -7.22
CA ALA A 352 6.03 -10.30 -6.82
C ALA A 352 6.96 -10.11 -8.05
N PRO A 353 7.40 -8.88 -8.36
CA PRO A 353 8.56 -8.67 -9.22
C PRO A 353 9.77 -9.46 -8.69
N PRO A 354 10.60 -10.02 -9.58
CA PRO A 354 11.71 -10.86 -9.17
C PRO A 354 12.74 -10.05 -8.39
N PHE A 355 13.17 -10.59 -7.24
CA PHE A 355 14.35 -10.12 -6.51
C PHE A 355 15.60 -10.48 -7.35
N ARG A 356 16.07 -9.58 -8.23
CA ARG A 356 17.08 -9.85 -9.27
C ARG A 356 18.16 -8.77 -9.41
#